data_AF-A0A925HWX7-F1
#
_entry.id   AF-A0A925HWX7-F1
#
_cell.length_a   1.000
_cell.length_b   1.000
_cell.length_c   1.000
_cell.angle_alpha   90.00
_cell.angle_beta   90.00
_cell.angle_gamma   90.00
#
_symmetry.space_group_name_H-M   'P 1'
#
loop_
_entity.id
_entity.type
_entity.pdbx_description
1 polymer ?
#
loop_
_entity_poly.entity_id
_entity_poly.type
_entity_poly.pdbx_seq_one_letter_code
_entity_poly.pdbx_strand_id
1 'polypeptide(L)'
;MALDLVWGFALIAALAVVLFLATAAVARRLSPAALSGLAVLVVVALLLYIRSVWYDVRLANWLPFSNLIVVGNWLPLLAAMLAGVTSEKTRRCTWRRFGSAGALGCTALYALLYPVIGSAPRCENRWDWMGNCLQT
;
A
#
# COMPACT_ATOMS: atom_id res chain seq x y z
N MET A 1 -9.12 -15.36 -13.95
CA MET A 1 -7.68 -15.22 -13.68
C MET A 1 -7.15 -13.85 -14.08
N ALA A 2 -7.09 -13.47 -15.37
CA ALA A 2 -6.59 -12.14 -15.77
C ALA A 2 -7.51 -10.98 -15.35
N LEU A 3 -8.83 -11.16 -15.45
CA LEU A 3 -9.80 -10.11 -15.12
C LEU A 3 -9.83 -9.77 -13.61
N ASP A 4 -9.73 -10.79 -12.75
CA ASP A 4 -9.72 -10.61 -11.28
C ASP A 4 -8.52 -9.78 -10.81
N LEU A 5 -7.38 -9.99 -11.46
CA LEU A 5 -6.14 -9.25 -11.19
C LEU A 5 -6.30 -7.78 -11.60
N VAL A 6 -6.85 -7.51 -12.78
CA VAL A 6 -7.16 -6.14 -13.26
C VAL A 6 -8.10 -5.44 -12.29
N TRP A 7 -9.15 -6.12 -11.81
CA TRP A 7 -10.04 -5.57 -10.79
C TRP A 7 -9.33 -5.28 -9.47
N GLY A 8 -8.40 -6.16 -9.05
CA GLY A 8 -7.57 -5.93 -7.86
C GLY A 8 -6.72 -4.66 -7.99
N PHE A 9 -6.07 -4.47 -9.15
CA PHE A 9 -5.28 -3.26 -9.44
C PHE A 9 -6.15 -2.01 -9.46
N ALA A 10 -7.29 -2.07 -10.15
CA ALA A 10 -8.23 -0.96 -10.22
C ALA A 10 -8.75 -0.57 -8.83
N LEU A 11 -9.08 -1.56 -7.98
CA LEU A 11 -9.53 -1.34 -6.62
C LEU A 11 -8.46 -0.65 -5.77
N ILE A 12 -7.22 -1.16 -5.75
CA ILE A 12 -6.14 -0.56 -4.96
C ILE A 12 -5.79 0.84 -5.47
N ALA A 13 -5.77 1.06 -6.79
CA ALA A 13 -5.54 2.37 -7.37
C ALA A 13 -6.64 3.37 -6.97
N ALA A 14 -7.92 2.96 -7.06
CA ALA A 14 -9.04 3.80 -6.66
C ALA A 14 -9.00 4.13 -5.17
N LEU A 15 -8.75 3.14 -4.31
CA LEU A 15 -8.60 3.34 -2.87
C LEU A 15 -7.41 4.26 -2.53
N ALA A 16 -6.28 4.11 -3.24
CA ALA A 16 -5.13 4.99 -3.06
C ALA A 16 -5.47 6.45 -3.39
N VAL A 17 -6.19 6.71 -4.49
CA VAL A 17 -6.65 8.06 -4.85
C VAL A 17 -7.60 8.61 -3.78
N VAL A 18 -8.59 7.82 -3.34
CA VAL A 18 -9.52 8.23 -2.28
C VAL A 18 -8.77 8.57 -1.00
N LEU A 19 -7.84 7.72 -0.57
CA LEU A 19 -7.06 7.92 0.64
C LEU A 19 -6.16 9.15 0.54
N PHE A 20 -5.49 9.37 -0.60
CA PHE A 20 -4.72 10.57 -0.85
C PHE A 20 -5.58 11.83 -0.71
N LEU A 21 -6.74 11.86 -1.36
CA LEU A 21 -7.65 13.01 -1.32
C LEU A 21 -8.23 13.23 0.08
N ALA A 22 -8.61 12.15 0.76
CA ALA A 22 -9.15 12.19 2.12
C ALA A 22 -8.09 12.68 3.12
N THR A 23 -6.87 12.14 3.09
CA THR A 23 -5.80 12.60 3.99
C THR A 23 -5.38 14.02 3.68
N ALA A 24 -5.33 14.44 2.41
CA ALA A 24 -5.09 15.83 2.04
C ALA A 24 -6.23 16.76 2.49
N ALA A 25 -7.49 16.32 2.44
CA ALA A 25 -8.64 17.09 2.93
C ALA A 25 -8.61 17.25 4.46
N VAL A 26 -8.26 16.19 5.19
CA VAL A 26 -8.08 16.24 6.65
C VAL A 26 -6.87 17.09 7.02
N ALA A 27 -5.73 16.87 6.39
CA ALA A 27 -4.46 17.58 6.64
C ALA A 27 -4.59 19.09 6.51
N ARG A 28 -5.42 19.58 5.56
CA ARG A 28 -5.72 21.02 5.39
C ARG A 28 -6.33 21.69 6.61
N ARG A 29 -6.99 20.92 7.48
CA ARG A 29 -7.68 21.41 8.68
C ARG A 29 -6.86 21.24 9.97
N LEU A 30 -5.70 20.60 9.89
CA LEU A 30 -4.88 20.27 11.05
C LEU A 30 -3.85 21.37 11.35
N SER A 31 -3.53 21.51 12.64
CA SER A 31 -2.38 22.31 13.07
C SER A 31 -1.06 21.64 12.63
N PRO A 32 0.06 22.37 12.56
CA PRO A 32 1.36 21.80 12.17
C PRO A 32 1.82 20.62 13.05
N ALA A 33 1.50 20.67 14.34
CA ALA A 33 1.78 19.58 15.29
C ALA A 33 0.91 18.35 15.00
N ALA A 34 -0.40 18.53 14.84
CA ALA A 34 -1.33 17.44 14.51
C ALA A 34 -1.00 16.80 13.14
N LEU A 35 -0.59 17.61 12.15
CA LEU A 35 -0.14 17.11 10.85
C LEU A 35 1.12 16.24 10.96
N SER A 36 2.06 16.64 11.82
CA SER A 36 3.27 15.84 12.09
C SER A 36 2.93 14.56 12.85
N GLY A 37 2.01 14.61 13.81
CA GLY A 37 1.46 13.43 14.49
C GLY A 37 0.78 12.45 13.52
N LEU A 38 -0.02 12.95 12.59
CA LEU A 38 -0.64 12.13 11.54
C LEU A 38 0.40 11.48 10.63
N ALA A 39 1.45 12.20 10.23
CA ALA A 39 2.54 11.63 9.45
C ALA A 39 3.22 10.48 10.19
N VAL A 40 3.55 10.68 11.48
CA VAL A 40 4.14 9.64 12.33
C VAL A 40 3.21 8.45 12.46
N LEU A 41 1.91 8.66 12.65
CA LEU A 41 0.92 7.60 12.74
C LEU A 41 0.89 6.73 11.47
N VAL A 42 0.92 7.34 10.28
CA VAL A 42 0.93 6.57 9.02
C VAL A 42 2.25 5.79 8.86
N VAL A 43 3.39 6.37 9.25
CA VAL A 43 4.68 5.65 9.25
C VAL A 43 4.66 4.46 10.22
N VAL A 44 4.12 4.64 11.43
CA VAL A 44 3.97 3.55 12.41
C VAL A 44 3.05 2.46 11.85
N ALA A 45 1.91 2.83 11.26
CA ALA A 45 0.99 1.89 10.62
C ALA A 45 1.69 1.10 9.49
N LEU A 46 2.52 1.77 8.69
CA LEU A 46 3.34 1.12 7.66
C LEU A 46 4.31 0.11 8.27
N LEU A 47 5.07 0.48 9.30
CA LEU A 47 6.00 -0.45 9.95
C LEU A 47 5.27 -1.65 10.57
N LEU A 48 4.12 -1.43 11.20
CA LEU A 48 3.29 -2.50 11.77
C LEU A 48 2.73 -3.43 10.68
N TYR A 49 2.29 -2.88 9.55
CA TYR A 49 1.83 -3.65 8.39
C TYR A 49 2.97 -4.52 7.82
N ILE A 50 4.16 -3.93 7.62
CA ILE A 50 5.32 -4.67 7.12
C ILE A 50 5.69 -5.81 8.08
N ARG A 51 5.67 -5.52 9.39
CA ARG A 51 6.09 -6.47 10.43
C ARG A 51 5.11 -7.63 10.65
N SER A 52 3.81 -7.38 10.44
CA SER A 52 2.74 -8.26 10.94
C SER A 52 1.81 -8.80 9.85
N VAL A 53 1.76 -8.18 8.67
CA VAL A 53 0.73 -8.48 7.65
C VAL A 53 1.31 -8.87 6.30
N TRP A 54 2.38 -8.21 5.81
CA TRP A 54 2.86 -8.35 4.43
C TRP A 54 3.05 -9.82 3.98
N TYR A 55 3.61 -10.68 4.83
CA TYR A 55 3.85 -12.10 4.52
C TYR A 55 3.00 -13.07 5.34
N ASP A 56 1.91 -12.60 5.97
CA ASP A 56 1.09 -13.48 6.80
C ASP A 56 0.12 -14.29 5.92
N VAL A 57 0.34 -15.61 5.89
CA VAL A 57 -0.48 -16.60 5.16
C VAL A 57 -1.94 -16.59 5.65
N ARG A 58 -2.20 -16.14 6.88
CA ARG A 58 -3.57 -16.03 7.43
C ARG A 58 -4.46 -15.12 6.59
N LEU A 59 -3.88 -14.14 5.88
CA LEU A 59 -4.64 -13.27 4.99
C LEU A 59 -5.32 -14.07 3.86
N ALA A 60 -4.73 -15.20 3.44
CA ALA A 60 -5.30 -16.10 2.44
C ALA A 60 -6.52 -16.87 2.94
N ASN A 61 -6.60 -17.14 4.24
CA ASN A 61 -7.78 -17.78 4.84
C ASN A 61 -8.98 -16.83 4.90
N TRP A 62 -8.75 -15.51 4.92
CA TRP A 62 -9.81 -14.50 5.07
C TRP A 62 -10.32 -14.00 3.70
N LEU A 63 -9.45 -14.02 2.70
CA LEU A 63 -9.72 -13.51 1.36
C LEU A 63 -9.30 -14.57 0.33
N PRO A 64 -10.11 -15.61 0.09
CA PRO A 64 -9.81 -16.71 -0.82
C PRO A 64 -10.01 -16.29 -2.29
N PHE A 65 -9.44 -15.15 -2.68
CA PHE A 65 -9.53 -14.60 -4.02
C PHE A 65 -8.19 -14.74 -4.75
N SER A 66 -8.26 -15.03 -6.04
CA SER A 66 -7.10 -15.18 -6.93
C SER A 66 -6.23 -13.92 -7.02
N ASN A 67 -6.75 -12.76 -6.63
CA ASN A 67 -6.08 -11.46 -6.65
C ASN A 67 -5.59 -10.99 -5.27
N LEU A 68 -5.54 -11.90 -4.29
CA LEU A 68 -5.09 -11.60 -2.92
C LEU A 68 -3.71 -10.94 -2.88
N ILE A 69 -2.79 -11.33 -3.76
CA ILE A 69 -1.45 -10.74 -3.81
C ILE A 69 -1.49 -9.23 -4.11
N VAL A 70 -2.51 -8.76 -4.83
CA VAL A 70 -2.74 -7.35 -5.13
C VAL A 70 -3.53 -6.69 -4.00
N VAL A 71 -4.64 -7.29 -3.58
CA VAL A 71 -5.56 -6.71 -2.57
C VAL A 71 -4.93 -6.68 -1.17
N GLY A 72 -4.10 -7.67 -0.85
CA GLY A 72 -3.35 -7.74 0.41
C GLY A 72 -2.17 -6.77 0.46
N ASN A 73 -1.75 -6.21 -0.66
CA ASN A 73 -0.65 -5.25 -0.72
C ASN A 73 -1.14 -3.83 -0.39
N TRP A 74 -1.06 -3.45 0.88
CA TRP A 74 -1.53 -2.14 1.37
C TRP A 74 -0.47 -1.03 1.32
N LEU A 75 0.74 -1.32 0.83
CA LEU A 75 1.79 -0.31 0.67
C LEU A 75 1.37 0.87 -0.21
N PRO A 76 0.70 0.67 -1.36
CA PRO A 76 0.25 1.79 -2.20
C PRO A 76 -0.74 2.69 -1.46
N LEU A 77 -1.59 2.11 -0.61
CA LEU A 77 -2.58 2.84 0.19
C LEU A 77 -1.90 3.73 1.23
N LEU A 78 -0.94 3.19 1.97
CA LEU A 78 -0.19 3.92 3.00
C LEU A 78 0.74 4.98 2.40
N ALA A 79 1.36 4.69 1.25
CA ALA A 79 2.15 5.65 0.50
C ALA A 79 1.27 6.82 0.00
N ALA A 80 0.05 6.54 -0.48
CA ALA A 80 -0.90 7.56 -0.89
C ALA A 80 -1.38 8.43 0.29
N MET A 81 -1.63 7.82 1.45
CA MET A 81 -1.94 8.56 2.68
C MET A 81 -0.81 9.53 3.06
N LEU A 82 0.44 9.04 3.07
CA LEU A 82 1.64 9.87 3.32
C LEU A 82 1.78 10.98 2.29
N ALA A 83 1.54 10.70 1.01
CA ALA A 83 1.60 11.70 -0.05
C ALA A 83 0.59 12.83 0.16
N GLY A 84 -0.63 12.51 0.61
CA GLY A 84 -1.64 13.52 0.97
C GLY A 84 -1.16 14.41 2.12
N VAL A 85 -0.59 13.82 3.18
CA VAL A 85 -0.04 14.53 4.34
C VAL A 85 1.16 15.42 3.94
N THR A 86 2.13 14.89 3.20
CA THR A 86 3.32 15.65 2.79
C THR A 86 2.99 16.75 1.80
N SER A 87 2.00 16.54 0.93
CA SER A 87 1.58 17.55 -0.04
C SER A 87 1.03 18.81 0.62
N GLU A 88 0.33 18.66 1.76
CA GLU A 88 -0.17 19.79 2.55
C GLU A 88 0.92 20.39 3.45
N LYS A 89 1.79 19.56 4.04
CA LYS A 89 2.96 20.05 4.82
C LYS A 89 3.88 20.93 3.97
N THR A 90 3.98 20.66 2.68
CA THR A 90 4.85 21.36 1.73
C THR A 90 4.09 22.32 0.81
N ARG A 91 2.83 22.67 1.13
CA ARG A 91 1.96 23.48 0.27
C ARG A 91 2.56 24.82 -0.17
N ARG A 92 3.44 25.42 0.64
CA ARG A 92 4.12 26.70 0.32
C ARG A 92 5.24 26.57 -0.72
N CYS A 93 5.71 25.36 -1.01
CA CYS A 93 6.78 25.12 -1.99
C CYS A 93 6.32 24.08 -3.03
N THR A 94 5.87 24.56 -4.18
CA THR A 94 5.29 23.75 -5.26
C THR A 94 6.20 22.61 -5.72
N TRP A 95 7.51 22.83 -5.86
CA TRP A 95 8.48 21.78 -6.19
C TRP A 95 8.54 20.67 -5.14
N ARG A 96 8.60 21.03 -3.85
CA ARG A 96 8.63 20.04 -2.75
C ARG A 96 7.32 19.26 -2.66
N ARG A 97 6.20 19.92 -2.96
CA ARG A 97 4.88 19.30 -3.01
C ARG A 97 4.80 18.23 -4.09
N PHE A 98 5.08 18.62 -5.33
CA PHE A 98 5.04 17.67 -6.44
C PHE A 98 6.16 16.64 -6.39
N GLY A 99 7.35 17.01 -5.94
CA GLY A 99 8.47 16.09 -5.77
C GLY A 99 8.18 15.00 -4.75
N SER A 100 7.67 15.36 -3.57
CA SER A 100 7.35 14.37 -2.52
C SER A 100 6.15 13.50 -2.88
N ALA A 101 5.06 14.08 -3.40
CA ALA A 101 3.90 13.32 -3.85
C ALA A 101 4.24 12.42 -5.05
N GLY A 102 5.04 12.91 -5.99
CA GLY A 102 5.50 12.16 -7.16
C GLY A 102 6.40 10.99 -6.78
N ALA A 103 7.39 11.21 -5.90
CA ALA A 103 8.25 10.14 -5.40
C ALA A 103 7.44 9.03 -4.71
N LEU A 104 6.51 9.40 -3.82
CA LEU A 104 5.63 8.45 -3.15
C LEU A 104 4.69 7.74 -4.14
N GLY A 105 4.19 8.44 -5.15
CA GLY A 105 3.40 7.85 -6.23
C GLY A 105 4.18 6.82 -7.03
N CYS A 106 5.43 7.10 -7.38
CA CYS A 106 6.32 6.14 -8.05
C CYS A 106 6.60 4.93 -7.16
N THR A 107 6.86 5.13 -5.86
CA THR A 107 7.05 4.03 -4.91
C THR A 107 5.78 3.18 -4.77
N ALA A 108 4.61 3.81 -4.71
CA ALA A 108 3.32 3.12 -4.66
C ALA A 108 3.07 2.29 -5.93
N LEU A 109 3.34 2.86 -7.10
CA LEU A 109 3.20 2.17 -8.38
C LEU A 109 4.15 0.98 -8.48
N TYR A 110 5.42 1.17 -8.10
CA TYR A 110 6.40 0.08 -8.07
C TYR A 110 5.95 -1.03 -7.12
N ALA A 111 5.56 -0.68 -5.89
CA ALA A 111 5.09 -1.65 -4.91
C ALA A 111 3.85 -2.42 -5.40
N LEU A 112 2.96 -1.75 -6.12
CA LEU A 112 1.76 -2.37 -6.70
C LEU A 112 2.11 -3.36 -7.81
N LEU A 113 3.03 -3.01 -8.71
CA LEU A 113 3.40 -3.83 -9.85
C LEU A 113 4.34 -4.99 -9.49
N TYR A 114 5.23 -4.78 -8.51
CA TYR A 114 6.28 -5.72 -8.11
C TYR A 114 5.85 -7.20 -8.04
N PRO A 115 4.68 -7.56 -7.45
CA PRO A 115 4.27 -8.96 -7.33
C PRO A 115 3.98 -9.64 -8.68
N VAL A 116 3.68 -8.88 -9.74
CA VAL A 116 3.33 -9.42 -11.06
C VAL A 116 4.52 -9.43 -12.02
N ILE A 117 5.46 -8.49 -11.85
CA ILE A 117 6.72 -8.46 -12.61
C ILE A 117 7.78 -9.40 -12.03
N GLY A 118 7.58 -9.92 -10.81
CA GLY A 118 8.42 -10.93 -10.20
C GLY A 118 8.37 -12.27 -10.94
N SER A 119 9.38 -13.11 -10.70
CA SER A 119 9.37 -14.49 -11.19
C SER A 119 8.42 -15.33 -10.32
N ALA A 120 7.61 -16.18 -10.95
CA ALA A 120 6.83 -17.16 -10.19
C ALA A 120 7.80 -18.06 -9.37
N PRO A 121 7.53 -18.27 -8.07
CA PRO A 121 8.34 -19.16 -7.25
C PRO A 121 8.35 -20.58 -7.82
N ARG A 122 9.41 -21.35 -7.58
CA ARG A 122 9.42 -22.74 -8.03
C ARG A 122 8.43 -23.51 -7.17
N CYS A 123 7.47 -24.18 -7.81
CA CYS A 123 6.53 -25.06 -7.13
C CYS A 123 7.27 -26.29 -6.58
N GLU A 124 7.89 -26.17 -5.40
CA GLU A 124 8.33 -27.31 -4.62
C GLU A 124 7.14 -27.88 -3.84
N ASN A 125 7.13 -29.19 -3.62
CA ASN A 125 6.06 -29.87 -2.90
C ASN A 125 6.24 -29.74 -1.36
N ARG A 126 6.39 -28.51 -0.87
CA ARG A 126 6.57 -28.19 0.55
C ARG A 126 5.24 -27.76 1.16
N TRP A 127 4.83 -28.42 2.23
CA TRP A 127 3.57 -28.17 2.91
C TRP A 127 3.84 -27.75 4.35
N ASP A 128 3.11 -26.74 4.84
CA ASP A 128 3.12 -26.40 6.26
C ASP A 128 2.21 -27.32 7.08
N TRP A 129 2.28 -27.21 8.41
CA TRP A 129 1.45 -27.98 9.35
C TRP A 129 -0.04 -27.63 9.30
N MET A 130 -0.41 -26.54 8.62
CA MET A 130 -1.80 -26.11 8.40
C MET A 130 -2.35 -26.60 7.05
N GLY A 131 -1.57 -27.32 6.25
CA GLY A 131 -1.97 -27.83 4.94
C GLY A 131 -1.84 -26.80 3.81
N ASN A 132 -1.07 -25.73 3.99
CA ASN A 132 -0.77 -24.77 2.93
C ASN A 132 0.49 -25.17 2.16
N CYS A 133 0.43 -25.15 0.83
CA CYS A 133 1.60 -25.32 -0.02
C CYS A 133 2.46 -24.06 0.04
N LEU A 134 3.69 -24.19 0.55
CA LEU A 134 4.67 -23.11 0.66
C LEU A 134 5.44 -23.01 -0.66
N GLN A 135 5.21 -21.93 -1.40
CA GLN A 135 6.00 -21.61 -2.59
C GLN A 135 7.12 -20.63 -2.20
N THR A 136 8.37 -21.07 -2.30
CA THR A 136 9.57 -20.23 -2.11
C THR A 136 10.15 -19.79 -3.44
#